data_AF-A0A3D0YT96-F1
#
_entry.id   AF-A0A3D0YT96-F1
#
_cell.length_a   1.000
_cell.length_b   1.000
_cell.length_c   1.000
_cell.angle_alpha   90.00
_cell.angle_beta   90.00
_cell.angle_gamma   90.00
#
_symmetry.space_group_name_H-M   'P 1'
#
loop_
_entity.id
_entity.type
_entity.pdbx_description
1 polymer ?
#
loop_
_entity_poly.entity_id
_entity_poly.type
_entity_poly.pdbx_seq_one_letter_code
_entity_poly.pdbx_strand_id
1 'polypeptide(L)'
;MRKPFVLAIIFMLLIASVPFAPAKAISSAALDATVQVLCPDDYGNWFSGSGTMVHSSGVVMTNRHVVLDTDSNVIPYCYVGLTTSLTEAPSFDYVAEVKYWGTDENMDVAFLYIDNEFNEDFSAVNVFAYDTTNLTLGDNLEIVGYPSVGNSTITYVSGVVSGYYGDYIKSTAPIEQGNSGGGAYTTSGEFVGLPTFVVAGSYNTISYILNINSVKVWLQDLFGSNYQSELYGATADPDADSNIIIQTSDQIPPDSSDVWGWVYTDSSMSDELEFEIPETDASPYFYWEGFYDESDIEGYYIYFGQDLYANPATDGLYYTNNSFSASIANGNGEYYLIVKAKDYNGNVSSGVYWEYDYEAEDSTVINTPVSNYDPYELDYPIATLPGALAKNLSGRILLQVERNGEGWYIYPSNNKRYYLGRPADAFDIMRELGLGATHQFISSHTVYPRNVWGKILLDVEQHGEAYYVNPVNGKGYYLGRPDDAFRIMRELGLGISNQNLANIPFDILTI
;
A
#
# COMPACT_ATOMS: atom_id res chain seq x y z
N MET A 1 -46.86 -76.03 17.51
CA MET A 1 -45.88 -75.65 18.57
C MET A 1 -44.74 -74.90 17.90
N ARG A 2 -44.50 -73.64 18.30
CA ARG A 2 -43.39 -72.79 17.84
C ARG A 2 -42.15 -73.06 18.72
N LYS A 3 -40.96 -73.16 18.11
CA LYS A 3 -39.67 -72.77 18.69
C LYS A 3 -38.79 -72.18 17.58
N PRO A 4 -38.02 -71.10 17.84
CA PRO A 4 -37.32 -70.34 16.81
C PRO A 4 -35.94 -70.94 16.51
N PHE A 5 -35.54 -70.86 15.25
CA PHE A 5 -34.18 -71.11 14.77
C PHE A 5 -33.39 -69.80 14.92
N VAL A 6 -32.28 -69.83 15.66
CA VAL A 6 -31.34 -68.71 15.73
C VAL A 6 -30.39 -68.85 14.54
N LEU A 7 -30.44 -67.88 13.62
CA LEU A 7 -29.47 -67.75 12.53
C LEU A 7 -28.53 -66.60 12.88
N ALA A 8 -27.28 -66.91 13.18
CA ALA A 8 -26.23 -65.93 13.37
C ALA A 8 -25.74 -65.44 12.00
N ILE A 9 -25.99 -64.16 11.67
CA ILE A 9 -25.43 -63.49 10.51
C ILE A 9 -24.24 -62.67 11.00
N ILE A 10 -23.03 -63.11 10.65
CA ILE A 10 -21.79 -62.35 10.81
C ILE A 10 -21.75 -61.35 9.65
N PHE A 11 -21.92 -60.07 9.96
CA PHE A 11 -21.81 -58.97 9.00
C PHE A 11 -20.33 -58.57 8.91
N MET A 12 -19.63 -59.01 7.87
CA MET A 12 -18.25 -58.61 7.60
C MET A 12 -18.28 -57.24 6.91
N LEU A 13 -18.11 -56.17 7.69
CA LEU A 13 -17.95 -54.81 7.17
C LEU A 13 -16.57 -54.70 6.50
N LEU A 14 -16.55 -54.75 5.16
CA LEU A 14 -15.42 -54.29 4.35
C LEU A 14 -15.39 -52.77 4.44
N ILE A 15 -14.66 -52.24 5.44
CA ILE A 15 -14.28 -50.84 5.47
C ILE A 15 -13.17 -50.69 4.42
N ALA A 16 -13.53 -50.22 3.23
CA ALA A 16 -12.55 -49.71 2.29
C ALA A 16 -11.94 -48.45 2.90
N SER A 17 -10.78 -48.60 3.54
CA SER A 17 -9.95 -47.48 3.96
C SER A 17 -9.42 -46.82 2.69
N VAL A 18 -10.13 -45.82 2.18
CA VAL A 18 -9.55 -44.90 1.20
C VAL A 18 -8.44 -44.17 1.96
N PRO A 19 -7.16 -44.32 1.59
CA PRO A 19 -6.11 -43.55 2.24
C PRO A 19 -6.43 -42.08 2.01
N PHE A 20 -6.68 -41.36 3.10
CA PHE A 20 -6.75 -39.91 3.09
C PHE A 20 -5.32 -39.44 2.81
N ALA A 21 -4.99 -39.24 1.54
CA ALA A 21 -3.75 -38.56 1.20
C ALA A 21 -3.89 -37.14 1.76
N PRO A 22 -3.01 -36.68 2.68
CA PRO A 22 -3.00 -35.28 3.06
C PRO A 22 -2.85 -34.44 1.78
N ALA A 23 -3.49 -33.26 1.74
CA ALA A 23 -3.34 -32.31 0.64
C ALA A 23 -1.85 -32.23 0.29
N LYS A 24 -1.49 -32.54 -0.96
CA LYS A 24 -0.11 -32.40 -1.40
C LYS A 24 0.26 -30.93 -1.20
N ALA A 25 1.34 -30.69 -0.46
CA ALA A 25 1.97 -29.39 -0.44
C ALA A 25 2.34 -29.00 -1.89
N ILE A 26 2.39 -27.70 -2.16
CA ILE A 26 2.88 -27.17 -3.43
C ILE A 26 4.18 -27.85 -3.83
N SER A 27 4.29 -28.20 -5.11
CA SER A 27 5.45 -28.93 -5.59
C SER A 27 6.73 -28.11 -5.37
N SER A 28 7.83 -28.77 -5.00
CA SER A 28 9.13 -28.10 -4.88
C SER A 28 9.50 -27.39 -6.18
N ALA A 29 9.15 -27.97 -7.33
CA ALA A 29 9.36 -27.34 -8.64
C ALA A 29 8.66 -25.99 -8.80
N ALA A 30 7.47 -25.79 -8.20
CA ALA A 30 6.77 -24.51 -8.24
C ALA A 30 7.44 -23.46 -7.32
N LEU A 31 7.95 -23.88 -6.17
CA LEU A 31 8.72 -23.01 -5.28
C LEU A 31 10.06 -22.60 -5.92
N ASP A 32 10.81 -23.58 -6.42
CA ASP A 32 12.14 -23.38 -7.03
C ASP A 32 12.07 -22.56 -8.32
N ALA A 33 10.95 -22.62 -9.05
CA ALA A 33 10.72 -21.83 -10.25
C ALA A 33 10.14 -20.44 -9.96
N THR A 34 9.72 -20.14 -8.73
CA THR A 34 9.25 -18.80 -8.37
C THR A 34 10.47 -17.91 -8.14
N VAL A 35 10.43 -16.69 -8.67
CA VAL A 35 11.50 -15.69 -8.52
C VAL A 35 10.94 -14.35 -8.06
N GLN A 36 11.78 -13.51 -7.47
CA GLN A 36 11.46 -12.10 -7.26
C GLN A 36 11.97 -11.28 -8.43
N VAL A 37 11.19 -10.30 -8.88
CA VAL A 37 11.56 -9.40 -10.00
C VAL A 37 11.64 -7.98 -9.48
N LEU A 38 12.76 -7.31 -9.74
CA LEU A 38 12.98 -5.90 -9.41
C LEU A 38 13.41 -5.13 -10.67
N CYS A 39 12.64 -4.14 -11.08
CA CYS A 39 12.88 -3.37 -12.29
C CYS A 39 13.19 -1.92 -11.90
N PRO A 40 14.44 -1.44 -12.04
CA PRO A 40 14.80 -0.05 -11.84
C PRO A 40 14.49 0.78 -13.09
N ASP A 41 13.87 1.96 -12.93
CA ASP A 41 13.75 2.93 -14.02
C ASP A 41 14.91 3.94 -14.04
N ASP A 42 14.99 4.73 -15.12
CA ASP A 42 16.02 5.76 -15.31
C ASP A 42 15.92 6.93 -14.31
N TYR A 43 14.86 6.98 -13.50
CA TYR A 43 14.55 8.05 -12.55
C TYR A 43 14.81 7.66 -11.09
N GLY A 44 15.34 6.46 -10.85
CA GLY A 44 15.63 5.94 -9.51
C GLY A 44 14.44 5.32 -8.79
N ASN A 45 13.31 5.09 -9.48
CA ASN A 45 12.21 4.31 -8.93
C ASN A 45 12.44 2.83 -9.16
N TRP A 46 11.94 2.02 -8.22
CA TRP A 46 12.05 0.57 -8.28
C TRP A 46 10.67 -0.06 -8.25
N PHE A 47 10.39 -0.88 -9.26
CA PHE A 47 9.16 -1.63 -9.38
C PHE A 47 9.44 -3.07 -8.99
N SER A 48 8.61 -3.64 -8.13
CA SER A 48 8.83 -4.98 -7.60
C SER A 48 7.61 -5.87 -7.77
N GLY A 49 7.88 -7.15 -7.99
CA GLY A 49 6.89 -8.18 -8.09
C GLY A 49 7.52 -9.56 -8.03
N SER A 50 6.76 -10.54 -8.49
CA SER A 50 7.17 -11.92 -8.60
C SER A 50 7.31 -12.32 -10.07
N GLY A 51 7.99 -13.43 -10.31
CA GLY A 51 8.06 -14.08 -11.61
C GLY A 51 7.92 -15.59 -11.46
N THR A 52 7.56 -16.25 -12.55
CA THR A 52 7.59 -17.70 -12.68
C THR A 52 8.54 -18.09 -13.79
N MET A 53 9.52 -18.91 -13.49
CA MET A 53 10.44 -19.45 -14.48
C MET A 53 9.77 -20.53 -15.32
N VAL A 54 9.66 -20.28 -16.63
CA VAL A 54 8.89 -21.09 -17.57
C VAL A 54 9.74 -21.97 -18.48
N HIS A 55 11.05 -21.73 -18.51
CA HIS A 55 12.00 -22.56 -19.25
C HIS A 55 13.37 -22.56 -18.58
N SER A 56 14.06 -23.71 -18.61
CA SER A 56 15.34 -23.91 -17.88
C SER A 56 16.50 -23.09 -18.42
N SER A 57 16.37 -22.50 -19.61
CA SER A 57 17.37 -21.58 -20.16
C SER A 57 17.34 -20.19 -19.52
N GLY A 58 16.39 -19.91 -18.61
CA GLY A 58 16.27 -18.61 -17.94
C GLY A 58 15.14 -17.72 -18.49
N VAL A 59 14.05 -18.31 -18.97
CA VAL A 59 12.86 -17.53 -19.41
C VAL A 59 11.92 -17.37 -18.21
N VAL A 60 11.64 -16.14 -17.83
CA VAL A 60 10.75 -15.77 -16.72
C VAL A 60 9.49 -15.12 -17.26
N MET A 61 8.34 -15.53 -16.75
CA MET A 61 7.05 -14.91 -17.03
C MET A 61 6.60 -14.11 -15.80
N THR A 62 6.15 -12.88 -16.00
CA THR A 62 5.62 -11.99 -14.95
C THR A 62 4.44 -11.18 -15.49
N ASN A 63 3.87 -10.28 -14.68
CA ASN A 63 2.87 -9.33 -15.17
C ASN A 63 3.53 -8.18 -15.93
N ARG A 64 2.80 -7.62 -16.90
CA ARG A 64 3.25 -6.44 -17.65
C ARG A 64 3.45 -5.25 -16.71
N HIS A 65 2.53 -5.00 -15.78
CA HIS A 65 2.64 -3.85 -14.87
C HIS A 65 3.86 -3.88 -13.94
N VAL A 66 4.50 -5.04 -13.74
CA VAL A 66 5.73 -5.16 -12.93
C VAL A 66 6.93 -4.54 -13.67
N VAL A 67 6.90 -4.53 -15.00
CA VAL A 67 7.98 -4.05 -15.86
C VAL A 67 7.68 -2.67 -16.48
N LEU A 68 6.71 -1.94 -15.92
CA LEU A 68 6.37 -0.58 -16.38
C LEU A 68 6.78 0.46 -15.33
N ASP A 69 7.26 1.60 -15.82
CA ASP A 69 7.49 2.77 -14.99
C ASP A 69 6.17 3.52 -14.66
N THR A 70 6.29 4.63 -13.93
CA THR A 70 5.13 5.48 -13.56
C THR A 70 4.42 6.11 -14.77
N ASP A 71 5.14 6.29 -15.88
CA ASP A 71 4.63 6.84 -17.14
C ASP A 71 4.12 5.74 -18.10
N SER A 72 4.08 4.49 -17.64
CA SER A 72 3.69 3.30 -18.42
C SER A 72 4.65 2.93 -19.57
N ASN A 73 5.90 3.39 -19.53
CA ASN A 73 6.95 2.91 -20.42
C ASN A 73 7.53 1.60 -19.90
N VAL A 74 8.02 0.77 -20.80
CA VAL A 74 8.65 -0.51 -20.45
C VAL A 74 10.06 -0.26 -19.95
N ILE A 75 10.36 -0.80 -18.76
CA ILE A 75 11.71 -0.89 -18.23
C ILE A 75 12.41 -2.05 -18.95
N PRO A 76 13.52 -1.82 -19.67
CA PRO A 76 14.10 -2.82 -20.55
C PRO A 76 14.84 -3.95 -19.81
N TYR A 77 15.32 -3.70 -18.59
CA TYR A 77 16.12 -4.66 -17.82
C TYR A 77 15.65 -4.71 -16.36
N CYS A 78 15.59 -5.91 -15.80
CA CYS A 78 15.21 -6.14 -14.40
C CYS A 78 16.15 -7.14 -13.74
N TYR A 79 16.35 -7.00 -12.44
CA TYR A 79 16.96 -8.02 -11.60
C TYR A 79 16.02 -9.19 -11.35
N VAL A 80 16.57 -10.39 -11.34
CA VAL A 80 15.87 -11.64 -11.02
C VAL A 80 16.50 -12.30 -9.80
N GLY A 81 15.72 -12.35 -8.72
CA GLY A 81 16.09 -12.99 -7.46
C GLY A 81 15.65 -14.45 -7.43
N LEU A 82 16.59 -15.39 -7.37
CA LEU A 82 16.28 -16.82 -7.30
C LEU A 82 15.91 -17.28 -5.88
N THR A 83 14.88 -18.12 -5.79
CA THR A 83 14.51 -18.80 -4.54
C THR A 83 15.51 -19.92 -4.24
N THR A 84 16.40 -19.71 -3.27
CA THR A 84 17.33 -20.76 -2.78
C THR A 84 16.97 -21.27 -1.39
N SER A 85 16.17 -20.50 -0.64
CA SER A 85 15.73 -20.80 0.71
C SER A 85 14.31 -20.28 0.93
N LEU A 86 13.54 -20.97 1.78
CA LEU A 86 12.22 -20.51 2.21
C LEU A 86 12.28 -19.54 3.40
N THR A 87 13.47 -19.35 3.99
CA THR A 87 13.65 -18.53 5.19
C THR A 87 14.57 -17.33 4.99
N GLU A 88 15.16 -17.20 3.80
CA GLU A 88 16.08 -16.12 3.46
C GLU A 88 15.54 -15.34 2.24
N ALA A 89 16.03 -14.12 2.06
CA ALA A 89 15.76 -13.35 0.86
C ALA A 89 16.31 -14.06 -0.40
N PRO A 90 15.67 -13.87 -1.56
CA PRO A 90 16.17 -14.42 -2.82
C PRO A 90 17.53 -13.79 -3.17
N SER A 91 18.34 -14.55 -3.90
CA SER A 91 19.65 -14.10 -4.36
C SER A 91 19.53 -13.41 -5.72
N PHE A 92 19.87 -12.12 -5.79
CA PHE A 92 19.80 -11.30 -6.99
C PHE A 92 21.10 -11.36 -7.78
N ASP A 93 21.36 -12.52 -8.37
CA ASP A 93 22.59 -12.78 -9.12
C ASP A 93 22.43 -12.57 -10.63
N TYR A 94 21.21 -12.30 -11.11
CA TYR A 94 20.88 -12.30 -12.54
C TYR A 94 20.14 -11.04 -12.95
N VAL A 95 20.48 -10.57 -14.14
CA VAL A 95 19.75 -9.53 -14.88
C VAL A 95 18.99 -10.20 -16.01
N ALA A 96 17.81 -9.68 -16.31
CA ALA A 96 16.99 -10.16 -17.40
C ALA A 96 16.47 -9.02 -18.28
N GLU A 97 16.49 -9.24 -19.60
CA GLU A 97 15.91 -8.35 -20.61
C GLU A 97 14.40 -8.58 -20.72
N VAL A 98 13.61 -7.51 -20.67
CA VAL A 98 12.17 -7.53 -20.99
C VAL A 98 12.00 -7.53 -22.51
N LYS A 99 11.68 -8.68 -23.08
CA LYS A 99 11.69 -8.84 -24.55
C LYS A 99 10.30 -8.86 -25.18
N TYR A 100 9.34 -9.47 -24.50
CA TYR A 100 7.97 -9.56 -24.98
C TYR A 100 6.98 -9.18 -23.88
N TRP A 101 5.98 -8.39 -24.20
CA TRP A 101 4.94 -7.99 -23.27
C TRP A 101 3.62 -7.75 -24.00
N GLY A 102 2.51 -7.88 -23.29
CA GLY A 102 1.19 -7.56 -23.83
C GLY A 102 1.10 -6.07 -24.16
N THR A 103 0.60 -5.75 -25.36
CA THR A 103 0.40 -4.36 -25.80
C THR A 103 -1.05 -3.89 -25.67
N ASP A 104 -1.98 -4.83 -25.46
CA ASP A 104 -3.37 -4.56 -25.09
C ASP A 104 -3.46 -4.36 -23.56
N GLU A 105 -4.24 -3.36 -23.13
CA GLU A 105 -4.48 -3.05 -21.71
C GLU A 105 -5.02 -4.26 -20.92
N ASN A 106 -5.69 -5.21 -21.57
CA ASN A 106 -6.26 -6.39 -20.92
C ASN A 106 -5.27 -7.56 -20.77
N MET A 107 -4.13 -7.52 -21.47
CA MET A 107 -3.15 -8.61 -21.48
C MET A 107 -1.94 -8.27 -20.62
N ASP A 108 -2.09 -8.47 -19.31
CA ASP A 108 -1.09 -8.08 -18.31
C ASP A 108 0.01 -9.14 -18.12
N VAL A 109 0.78 -9.43 -19.17
CA VAL A 109 1.89 -10.40 -19.16
C VAL A 109 3.16 -9.81 -19.77
N ALA A 110 4.31 -10.18 -19.21
CA ALA A 110 5.64 -9.92 -19.77
C ALA A 110 6.53 -11.17 -19.65
N PHE A 111 7.49 -11.29 -20.58
CA PHE A 111 8.50 -12.33 -20.64
C PHE A 111 9.89 -11.70 -20.60
N LEU A 112 10.65 -12.13 -19.60
CA LEU A 112 12.00 -11.71 -19.29
C LEU A 112 12.97 -12.84 -19.62
N TYR A 113 14.16 -12.48 -20.07
CA TYR A 113 15.19 -13.42 -20.47
C TYR A 113 16.44 -13.14 -19.65
N ILE A 114 16.79 -14.06 -18.76
CA ILE A 114 18.02 -13.97 -17.97
C ILE A 114 19.23 -14.00 -18.91
N ASP A 115 20.18 -13.10 -18.68
CA ASP A 115 21.50 -13.18 -19.29
C ASP A 115 22.30 -14.33 -18.65
N ASN A 116 22.20 -15.50 -19.29
CA ASN A 116 22.73 -16.75 -18.77
C ASN A 116 24.10 -17.06 -19.40
N GLU A 117 25.10 -16.22 -19.11
CA GLU A 117 26.45 -16.34 -19.67
C GLU A 117 27.06 -17.74 -19.48
N PHE A 118 26.78 -18.36 -18.33
CA PHE A 118 27.33 -19.66 -17.95
C PHE A 118 26.51 -20.87 -18.42
N ASN A 119 25.40 -20.66 -19.16
CA ASN A 119 24.48 -21.70 -19.61
C ASN A 119 24.01 -22.62 -18.48
N GLU A 120 23.62 -22.03 -17.36
CA GLU A 120 23.03 -22.71 -16.22
C GLU A 120 21.65 -23.28 -16.56
N ASP A 121 21.33 -24.44 -15.98
CA ASP A 121 20.01 -25.05 -16.07
C ASP A 121 19.20 -24.67 -14.83
N PHE A 122 18.21 -23.79 -15.02
CA PHE A 122 17.35 -23.36 -13.95
C PHE A 122 16.11 -24.25 -13.75
N SER A 123 15.58 -24.28 -12.52
CA SER A 123 14.30 -24.92 -12.21
C SER A 123 13.14 -24.17 -12.87
N ALA A 124 12.35 -24.86 -13.68
CA ALA A 124 11.25 -24.25 -14.42
C ALA A 124 9.98 -25.11 -14.41
N VAL A 125 8.83 -24.46 -14.61
CA VAL A 125 7.52 -25.11 -14.70
C VAL A 125 6.98 -25.06 -16.13
N ASN A 126 6.37 -26.16 -16.58
CA ASN A 126 5.67 -26.18 -17.87
C ASN A 126 4.29 -25.52 -17.75
N VAL A 127 4.26 -24.21 -17.96
CA VAL A 127 3.04 -23.40 -17.78
C VAL A 127 1.93 -23.73 -18.79
N PHE A 128 2.25 -24.30 -19.96
CA PHE A 128 1.26 -24.60 -20.99
C PHE A 128 0.75 -26.06 -20.99
N ALA A 129 1.14 -26.86 -19.99
CA ALA A 129 0.76 -28.27 -19.90
C ALA A 129 -0.72 -28.48 -19.57
N TYR A 130 -1.33 -27.55 -18.84
CA TYR A 130 -2.68 -27.69 -18.31
C TYR A 130 -3.67 -26.80 -19.04
N ASP A 131 -4.82 -27.37 -19.40
CA ASP A 131 -5.93 -26.64 -19.99
C ASP A 131 -6.90 -26.20 -18.89
N THR A 132 -6.96 -24.89 -18.64
CA THR A 132 -7.79 -24.31 -17.58
C THR A 132 -9.29 -24.41 -17.83
N THR A 133 -9.73 -24.86 -19.01
CA THR A 133 -11.14 -25.22 -19.25
C THR A 133 -11.59 -26.43 -18.42
N ASN A 134 -10.65 -27.19 -17.86
CA ASN A 134 -10.93 -28.27 -16.91
C ASN A 134 -11.15 -27.79 -15.46
N LEU A 135 -10.87 -26.52 -15.16
CA LEU A 135 -11.18 -25.96 -13.84
C LEU A 135 -12.68 -25.79 -13.66
N THR A 136 -13.13 -26.04 -12.44
CA THR A 136 -14.51 -25.88 -11.99
C THR A 136 -14.57 -24.98 -10.76
N LEU A 137 -15.73 -24.33 -10.55
CA LEU A 137 -15.94 -23.51 -9.36
C LEU A 137 -15.77 -24.35 -8.10
N GLY A 138 -14.95 -23.86 -7.17
CA GLY A 138 -14.61 -24.56 -5.94
C GLY A 138 -13.32 -25.40 -6.01
N ASP A 139 -12.69 -25.54 -7.17
CA ASP A 139 -11.38 -26.19 -7.26
C ASP A 139 -10.34 -25.39 -6.48
N ASN A 140 -9.54 -26.10 -5.68
CA ASN A 140 -8.49 -25.49 -4.87
C ASN A 140 -7.35 -24.96 -5.75
N LEU A 141 -6.91 -23.76 -5.44
CA LEU A 141 -5.76 -23.08 -6.02
C LEU A 141 -4.71 -22.81 -4.94
N GLU A 142 -3.46 -23.04 -5.30
CA GLU A 142 -2.27 -22.72 -4.53
C GLU A 142 -1.50 -21.61 -5.24
N ILE A 143 -1.07 -20.58 -4.52
CA ILE A 143 -0.45 -19.40 -5.10
C ILE A 143 0.84 -19.09 -4.35
N VAL A 144 1.89 -18.78 -5.10
CA VAL A 144 3.22 -18.46 -4.54
C VAL A 144 3.78 -17.21 -5.20
N GLY A 145 4.38 -16.36 -4.38
CA GLY A 145 5.05 -15.15 -4.81
C GLY A 145 5.80 -14.46 -3.66
N TYR A 146 6.26 -13.25 -3.92
CA TYR A 146 7.02 -12.37 -3.04
C TYR A 146 6.20 -11.10 -2.77
N PRO A 147 5.30 -11.12 -1.77
CA PRO A 147 4.53 -9.95 -1.41
C PRO A 147 5.44 -8.83 -0.87
N SER A 148 5.03 -7.57 -1.07
CA SER A 148 5.70 -6.39 -0.49
C SER A 148 5.50 -6.30 1.03
N VAL A 149 4.59 -7.09 1.57
CA VAL A 149 4.26 -7.21 2.99
C VAL A 149 4.63 -8.61 3.49
N GLY A 150 5.33 -8.72 4.62
CA GLY A 150 5.70 -10.03 5.19
C GLY A 150 7.20 -10.39 5.12
N ASN A 151 8.09 -9.41 4.95
CA ASN A 151 9.55 -9.55 4.80
C ASN A 151 9.97 -10.09 3.41
N SER A 152 11.27 -10.17 3.12
CA SER A 152 11.80 -10.49 1.78
C SER A 152 11.75 -11.98 1.37
N THR A 153 10.93 -12.80 2.04
CA THR A 153 10.88 -14.26 1.81
C THR A 153 9.66 -14.67 0.97
N ILE A 154 9.77 -15.80 0.27
CA ILE A 154 8.67 -16.38 -0.51
C ILE A 154 7.44 -16.68 0.35
N THR A 155 6.25 -16.37 -0.17
CA THR A 155 4.97 -16.54 0.52
C THR A 155 4.05 -17.47 -0.26
N TYR A 156 3.35 -18.33 0.47
CA TYR A 156 2.33 -19.25 -0.05
C TYR A 156 0.96 -18.84 0.47
N VAL A 157 -0.03 -18.79 -0.42
CA VAL A 157 -1.45 -18.61 -0.08
C VAL A 157 -2.31 -19.61 -0.86
N SER A 158 -3.52 -19.88 -0.37
CA SER A 158 -4.46 -20.79 -1.04
C SER A 158 -5.88 -20.25 -1.05
N GLY A 159 -6.68 -20.73 -2.00
CA GLY A 159 -8.09 -20.37 -2.14
C GLY A 159 -8.78 -21.31 -3.12
N VAL A 160 -9.95 -20.91 -3.61
CA VAL A 160 -10.68 -21.69 -4.62
C VAL A 160 -11.02 -20.85 -5.84
N VAL A 161 -11.22 -21.50 -6.99
CA VAL A 161 -11.82 -20.88 -8.17
C VAL A 161 -13.23 -20.37 -7.80
N SER A 162 -13.42 -19.05 -7.80
CA SER A 162 -14.67 -18.39 -7.40
C SER A 162 -15.48 -17.82 -8.56
N GLY A 163 -14.91 -17.83 -9.78
CA GLY A 163 -15.54 -17.29 -10.97
C GLY A 163 -14.55 -17.02 -12.10
N TYR A 164 -15.03 -16.37 -13.15
CA TYR A 164 -14.23 -15.89 -14.28
C TYR A 164 -14.67 -14.47 -14.66
N TYR A 165 -13.77 -13.68 -15.24
CA TYR A 165 -14.05 -12.35 -15.77
C TYR A 165 -13.06 -11.99 -16.88
N GLY A 166 -13.54 -11.93 -18.12
CA GLY A 166 -12.67 -11.76 -19.29
C GLY A 166 -11.57 -12.82 -19.32
N ASP A 167 -10.32 -12.38 -19.40
CA ASP A 167 -9.12 -13.23 -19.40
C ASP A 167 -8.67 -13.68 -18.00
N TYR A 168 -9.46 -13.41 -16.96
CA TYR A 168 -9.07 -13.68 -15.57
C TYR A 168 -9.91 -14.77 -14.92
N ILE A 169 -9.23 -15.60 -14.13
CA ILE A 169 -9.82 -16.54 -13.16
C ILE A 169 -9.97 -15.78 -11.83
N LYS A 170 -11.16 -15.83 -11.23
CA LYS A 170 -11.40 -15.28 -9.89
C LYS A 170 -11.04 -16.31 -8.83
N SER A 171 -10.41 -15.86 -7.76
CA SER A 171 -10.03 -16.69 -6.61
C SER A 171 -10.44 -16.03 -5.30
N THR A 172 -10.62 -16.85 -4.27
CA THR A 172 -10.76 -16.40 -2.87
C THR A 172 -9.42 -16.31 -2.13
N ALA A 173 -8.31 -16.66 -2.78
CA ALA A 173 -6.99 -16.62 -2.16
C ALA A 173 -6.60 -15.17 -1.80
N PRO A 174 -6.04 -14.92 -0.60
CA PRO A 174 -5.63 -13.58 -0.18
C PRO A 174 -4.33 -13.16 -0.88
N ILE A 175 -4.45 -12.61 -2.09
CA ILE A 175 -3.29 -12.10 -2.86
C ILE A 175 -3.00 -10.65 -2.45
N GLU A 176 -1.79 -10.38 -1.98
CA GLU A 176 -1.29 -9.03 -1.69
C GLU A 176 -0.41 -8.48 -2.82
N GLN A 177 -0.15 -7.16 -2.80
CA GLN A 177 0.84 -6.51 -3.67
C GLN A 177 2.20 -7.23 -3.58
N GLY A 178 2.90 -7.36 -4.70
CA GLY A 178 4.16 -8.11 -4.82
C GLY A 178 4.00 -9.57 -5.26
N ASN A 179 2.87 -10.23 -4.94
CA ASN A 179 2.59 -11.57 -5.50
C ASN A 179 2.34 -11.54 -7.03
N SER A 180 2.07 -10.37 -7.59
CA SER A 180 1.87 -10.16 -9.01
C SER A 180 3.02 -10.76 -9.83
N GLY A 181 2.70 -11.61 -10.79
CA GLY A 181 3.66 -12.29 -11.66
C GLY A 181 4.19 -13.62 -11.11
N GLY A 182 3.81 -13.97 -9.88
CA GLY A 182 4.08 -15.29 -9.29
C GLY A 182 3.24 -16.38 -9.97
N GLY A 183 3.17 -17.55 -9.34
CA GLY A 183 2.47 -18.69 -9.94
C GLY A 183 1.21 -19.08 -9.17
N ALA A 184 0.10 -19.28 -9.89
CA ALA A 184 -1.08 -19.96 -9.39
C ALA A 184 -1.13 -21.40 -9.96
N TYR A 185 -1.44 -22.36 -9.10
CA TYR A 185 -1.38 -23.78 -9.39
C TYR A 185 -2.62 -24.51 -8.87
N THR A 186 -2.94 -25.65 -9.48
CA THR A 186 -3.82 -26.65 -8.86
C THR A 186 -3.08 -27.36 -7.73
N THR A 187 -3.81 -28.06 -6.86
CA THR A 187 -3.22 -28.96 -5.84
C THR A 187 -2.42 -30.15 -6.39
N SER A 188 -2.46 -30.40 -7.71
CA SER A 188 -1.61 -31.38 -8.38
C SER A 188 -0.31 -30.76 -8.93
N GLY A 189 -0.13 -29.45 -8.78
CA GLY A 189 1.03 -28.71 -9.28
C GLY A 189 0.92 -28.24 -10.73
N GLU A 190 -0.29 -28.25 -11.32
CA GLU A 190 -0.50 -27.73 -12.66
C GLU A 190 -0.64 -26.20 -12.63
N PHE A 191 0.15 -25.48 -13.43
CA PHE A 191 0.06 -24.03 -13.52
C PHE A 191 -1.26 -23.60 -14.19
N VAL A 192 -1.93 -22.60 -13.61
CA VAL A 192 -3.21 -22.09 -14.11
C VAL A 192 -3.18 -20.61 -14.49
N GLY A 193 -2.20 -19.84 -14.02
CA GLY A 193 -2.12 -18.42 -14.36
C GLY A 193 -1.26 -17.58 -13.43
N LEU A 194 -1.23 -16.27 -13.70
CA LEU A 194 -0.47 -15.27 -12.95
C LEU A 194 -1.37 -14.50 -11.99
N PRO A 195 -1.16 -14.53 -10.67
CA PRO A 195 -1.75 -13.54 -9.76
C PRO A 195 -1.53 -12.14 -10.32
N THR A 196 -2.57 -11.29 -10.40
CA THR A 196 -2.46 -10.01 -11.11
C THR A 196 -2.98 -8.83 -10.30
N PHE A 197 -4.24 -8.87 -9.86
CA PHE A 197 -4.84 -7.78 -9.09
C PHE A 197 -5.91 -8.30 -8.14
N VAL A 198 -6.30 -7.47 -7.18
CA VAL A 198 -7.37 -7.75 -6.23
C VAL A 198 -8.42 -6.68 -6.25
N VAL A 199 -9.67 -7.09 -6.04
CA VAL A 199 -10.80 -6.19 -5.84
C VAL A 199 -11.32 -6.43 -4.42
N ALA A 200 -11.18 -5.42 -3.58
CA ALA A 200 -11.73 -5.46 -2.22
C ALA A 200 -13.25 -5.25 -2.25
N GLY A 201 -13.99 -6.23 -1.75
CA GLY A 201 -15.41 -6.09 -1.43
C GLY A 201 -15.64 -5.73 0.04
N SER A 202 -16.88 -5.46 0.43
CA SER A 202 -17.23 -5.05 1.80
C SER A 202 -16.99 -6.11 2.89
N TYR A 203 -16.82 -7.38 2.50
CA TYR A 203 -16.68 -8.52 3.42
C TYR A 203 -15.51 -9.44 3.11
N ASN A 204 -15.01 -9.41 1.87
CA ASN A 204 -13.90 -10.24 1.42
C ASN A 204 -13.24 -9.61 0.19
N THR A 205 -12.02 -10.03 -0.12
CA THR A 205 -11.36 -9.73 -1.38
C THR A 205 -11.69 -10.79 -2.42
N ILE A 206 -11.75 -10.38 -3.68
CA ILE A 206 -11.73 -11.30 -4.81
C ILE A 206 -10.44 -11.02 -5.56
N SER A 207 -9.63 -12.05 -5.71
CA SER A 207 -8.37 -11.96 -6.43
C SER A 207 -8.54 -12.44 -7.86
N TYR A 208 -7.75 -11.87 -8.76
CA TYR A 208 -7.81 -12.12 -10.19
C TYR A 208 -6.46 -12.66 -10.65
N ILE A 209 -6.52 -13.78 -11.35
CA ILE A 209 -5.38 -14.53 -11.86
C ILE A 209 -5.50 -14.52 -13.38
N LEU A 210 -4.54 -13.94 -14.10
CA LEU A 210 -4.52 -13.94 -15.56
C LEU A 210 -4.43 -15.38 -16.05
N ASN A 211 -5.42 -15.80 -16.83
CA ASN A 211 -5.59 -17.18 -17.26
C ASN A 211 -4.49 -17.57 -18.26
N ILE A 212 -3.77 -18.65 -17.99
CA ILE A 212 -2.71 -19.13 -18.89
C ILE A 212 -3.22 -19.49 -20.29
N ASN A 213 -4.47 -19.91 -20.42
CA ASN A 213 -5.09 -20.13 -21.74
C ASN A 213 -5.23 -18.83 -22.54
N SER A 214 -5.51 -17.69 -21.87
CA SER A 214 -5.56 -16.38 -22.54
C SER A 214 -4.17 -15.94 -23.01
N VAL A 215 -3.13 -16.14 -22.17
CA VAL A 215 -1.74 -15.90 -22.56
C VAL A 215 -1.31 -16.78 -23.73
N LYS A 216 -1.74 -18.05 -23.75
CA LYS A 216 -1.48 -18.97 -24.86
C LYS A 216 -2.09 -18.48 -26.18
N VAL A 217 -3.33 -17.99 -26.16
CA VAL A 217 -3.99 -17.41 -27.34
C VAL A 217 -3.21 -16.18 -27.82
N TRP A 218 -2.84 -15.28 -26.91
CA TRP A 218 -2.04 -14.10 -27.24
C TRP A 218 -0.69 -14.47 -27.88
N LEU A 219 0.02 -15.47 -27.35
CA LEU A 219 1.28 -15.96 -27.93
C LEU A 219 1.07 -16.61 -29.30
N GLN A 220 -0.04 -17.29 -29.52
CA GLN A 220 -0.40 -17.85 -30.83
C GLN A 220 -0.69 -16.75 -31.86
N ASP A 221 -1.30 -15.65 -31.45
CA ASP A 221 -1.52 -14.50 -32.32
C ASP A 221 -0.20 -13.79 -32.65
N LEU A 222 0.75 -13.74 -31.70
CA LEU A 222 2.06 -13.11 -31.86
C LEU A 222 3.02 -13.94 -32.72
N PHE A 223 3.13 -15.24 -32.47
CA PHE A 223 4.15 -16.13 -33.04
C PHE A 223 3.59 -17.28 -33.91
N GLY A 224 2.27 -17.39 -34.04
CA GLY A 224 1.63 -18.49 -34.73
C GLY A 224 1.65 -19.80 -33.94
N SER A 225 1.45 -20.92 -34.65
CA SER A 225 1.34 -22.25 -34.02
C SER A 225 2.63 -22.75 -33.36
N ASN A 226 3.77 -22.16 -33.68
CA ASN A 226 5.09 -22.54 -33.16
C ASN A 226 5.54 -21.65 -31.97
N TYR A 227 4.61 -20.93 -31.35
CA TYR A 227 4.90 -19.93 -30.32
C TYR A 227 5.87 -20.39 -29.22
N GLN A 228 5.81 -21.64 -28.77
CA GLN A 228 6.74 -22.14 -27.74
C GLN A 228 8.19 -22.19 -28.23
N SER A 229 8.39 -22.56 -29.50
CA SER A 229 9.74 -22.61 -30.08
C SER A 229 10.32 -21.22 -30.25
N GLU A 230 9.51 -20.24 -30.65
CA GLU A 230 9.93 -18.84 -30.77
C GLU A 230 10.21 -18.24 -29.39
N LEU A 231 9.29 -18.46 -28.44
CA LEU A 231 9.40 -17.95 -27.07
C LEU A 231 10.65 -18.49 -26.35
N TYR A 232 10.88 -19.81 -26.41
CA TYR A 232 12.01 -20.45 -25.73
C TYR A 232 13.31 -20.44 -26.54
N GLY A 233 13.24 -20.08 -27.82
CA GLY A 233 14.42 -19.92 -28.68
C GLY A 233 15.06 -18.53 -28.61
N ALA A 234 14.37 -17.54 -28.01
CA ALA A 234 14.91 -16.23 -27.78
C ALA A 234 15.90 -16.22 -26.61
N THR A 235 16.90 -15.34 -26.69
CA THR A 235 17.92 -15.10 -25.65
C THR A 235 17.91 -13.64 -25.24
N ALA A 236 18.46 -13.35 -24.07
CA ALA A 236 18.75 -11.99 -23.63
C ALA A 236 19.77 -11.30 -24.57
N ASP A 237 19.80 -9.97 -24.53
CA ASP A 237 20.96 -9.19 -24.94
C ASP A 237 22.19 -9.63 -24.11
N PRO A 238 23.30 -10.09 -24.74
CA PRO A 238 24.52 -10.50 -24.03
C PRO A 238 25.21 -9.37 -23.26
N ASP A 239 24.80 -8.12 -23.48
CA ASP A 239 25.30 -6.95 -22.77
C ASP A 239 24.28 -6.46 -21.71
N ALA A 240 23.25 -7.25 -21.35
CA ALA A 240 22.18 -6.86 -20.43
C ALA A 240 22.72 -6.39 -19.07
N ASP A 241 23.73 -7.06 -18.52
CA ASP A 241 24.41 -6.66 -17.27
C ASP A 241 25.06 -5.27 -17.36
N SER A 242 25.54 -4.88 -18.55
CA SER A 242 26.16 -3.57 -18.77
C SER A 242 25.16 -2.46 -19.08
N ASN A 243 23.94 -2.85 -19.47
CA ASN A 243 22.86 -1.95 -19.86
C ASN A 243 21.80 -1.79 -18.77
N ILE A 244 21.74 -2.68 -17.78
CA ILE A 244 20.94 -2.44 -16.59
C ILE A 244 21.61 -1.36 -15.74
N ILE A 245 20.78 -0.58 -15.06
CA ILE A 245 21.24 0.32 -14.00
C ILE A 245 21.79 -0.55 -12.87
N ILE A 246 23.12 -0.74 -12.88
CA ILE A 246 23.84 -1.65 -11.99
C ILE A 246 23.67 -1.18 -10.54
N GLN A 247 23.29 -2.06 -9.61
CA GLN A 247 23.58 -1.94 -8.16
C GLN A 247 25.10 -1.84 -7.96
N THR A 248 25.64 -0.65 -8.20
CA THR A 248 27.01 -0.24 -7.83
C THR A 248 27.01 1.08 -7.10
N SER A 249 25.85 1.73 -7.06
CA SER A 249 25.63 2.92 -6.26
C SER A 249 25.45 2.47 -4.82
N ASP A 250 25.98 3.22 -3.86
CA ASP A 250 25.56 3.14 -2.47
C ASP A 250 24.04 2.88 -2.44
N GLN A 251 23.56 1.96 -1.62
CA GLN A 251 22.12 1.69 -1.43
C GLN A 251 21.68 2.12 -0.03
N ILE A 252 22.64 2.60 0.77
CA ILE A 252 22.39 3.12 2.10
C ILE A 252 22.02 4.59 1.89
N PRO A 253 20.79 5.00 2.24
CA PRO A 253 20.46 6.41 2.22
C PRO A 253 21.39 7.19 3.15
N PRO A 254 21.71 8.46 2.81
CA PRO A 254 22.53 9.29 3.68
C PRO A 254 22.04 9.26 5.13
N ASP A 255 22.97 9.07 6.06
CA ASP A 255 22.64 9.00 7.49
C ASP A 255 22.06 10.34 7.95
N SER A 256 20.87 10.27 8.53
CA SER A 256 20.11 11.41 9.04
C SER A 256 19.94 11.37 10.56
N SER A 257 20.69 10.52 11.27
CA SER A 257 20.51 10.29 12.70
C SER A 257 21.15 11.35 13.60
N ASP A 258 22.14 12.10 13.09
CA ASP A 258 22.89 13.13 13.84
C ASP A 258 23.01 14.45 13.05
N VAL A 259 21.88 14.94 12.54
CA VAL A 259 21.80 16.18 11.75
C VAL A 259 21.43 17.36 12.66
N TRP A 260 22.24 18.41 12.58
CA TRP A 260 22.07 19.64 13.35
C TRP A 260 21.68 20.78 12.42
N GLY A 261 20.73 21.60 12.85
CA GLY A 261 20.24 22.76 12.10
C GLY A 261 20.37 24.03 12.94
N TRP A 262 20.51 25.15 12.24
CA TRP A 262 20.54 26.51 12.78
C TRP A 262 19.68 27.42 11.91
N VAL A 263 19.20 28.50 12.50
CA VAL A 263 18.45 29.54 11.82
C VAL A 263 19.03 30.91 12.15
N TYR A 264 19.07 31.80 11.16
CA TYR A 264 19.65 33.13 11.24
C TYR A 264 18.74 34.14 10.56
N THR A 265 18.96 35.43 10.83
CA THR A 265 18.25 36.53 10.15
C THR A 265 18.64 36.67 8.68
N ASP A 266 19.88 36.31 8.31
CA ASP A 266 20.34 36.34 6.93
C ASP A 266 21.53 35.40 6.68
N SER A 267 21.98 35.36 5.41
CA SER A 267 23.09 34.50 4.97
C SER A 267 24.47 34.89 5.50
N SER A 268 24.61 35.99 6.26
CA SER A 268 25.86 36.36 6.92
C SER A 268 26.10 35.57 8.21
N MET A 269 25.06 34.91 8.75
CA MET A 269 25.09 34.09 9.95
C MET A 269 25.63 34.85 11.19
N SER A 270 25.43 36.17 11.26
CA SER A 270 25.90 36.99 12.39
C SER A 270 24.97 36.96 13.59
N ASP A 271 23.67 36.82 13.34
CA ASP A 271 22.61 36.85 14.35
C ASP A 271 21.77 35.58 14.23
N GLU A 272 21.97 34.66 15.19
CA GLU A 272 21.28 33.39 15.30
C GLU A 272 19.90 33.58 15.94
N LEU A 273 18.89 32.92 15.38
CA LEU A 273 17.53 32.81 15.90
C LEU A 273 17.38 31.46 16.61
N GLU A 274 16.41 31.33 17.51
CA GLU A 274 16.16 30.07 18.20
C GLU A 274 14.96 29.34 17.59
N PHE A 275 15.08 28.02 17.39
CA PHE A 275 13.93 27.18 17.07
C PHE A 275 13.01 27.05 18.29
N GLU A 276 11.72 26.78 18.05
CA GLU A 276 10.71 26.55 19.10
C GLU A 276 10.37 27.78 19.97
N ILE A 277 10.83 28.98 19.59
CA ILE A 277 10.35 30.25 20.13
C ILE A 277 9.77 31.14 19.01
N PRO A 278 8.79 32.02 19.33
CA PRO A 278 8.25 32.94 18.34
C PRO A 278 9.30 33.93 17.84
N GLU A 279 9.46 33.98 16.51
CA GLU A 279 10.38 34.86 15.79
C GLU A 279 9.65 35.81 14.85
N THR A 280 10.21 37.00 14.62
CA THR A 280 9.56 38.04 13.81
C THR A 280 10.12 38.16 12.40
N ASP A 281 11.12 37.35 12.03
CA ASP A 281 11.77 37.40 10.74
C ASP A 281 10.96 36.64 9.68
N ALA A 282 10.48 37.34 8.65
CA ALA A 282 9.67 36.75 7.59
C ALA A 282 10.53 36.07 6.50
N SER A 283 11.86 36.16 6.59
CA SER A 283 12.79 35.59 5.62
C SER A 283 14.00 34.94 6.30
N PRO A 284 13.74 33.99 7.23
CA PRO A 284 14.81 33.34 7.97
C PRO A 284 15.72 32.56 7.03
N TYR A 285 17.00 32.51 7.41
CA TYR A 285 18.04 31.78 6.71
C TYR A 285 18.42 30.54 7.50
N PHE A 286 18.19 29.38 6.93
CA PHE A 286 18.47 28.09 7.57
C PHE A 286 19.79 27.51 7.06
N TYR A 287 20.48 26.83 7.97
CA TYR A 287 21.74 26.12 7.71
C TYR A 287 21.74 24.78 8.45
N TRP A 288 22.28 23.72 7.85
CA TRP A 288 22.37 22.41 8.51
C TRP A 288 23.66 21.67 8.19
N GLU A 289 24.06 20.77 9.09
CA GLU A 289 25.19 19.85 8.95
C GLU A 289 24.86 18.48 9.54
N GLY A 290 25.68 17.48 9.24
CA GLY A 290 25.59 16.15 9.87
C GLY A 290 24.96 15.07 9.00
N PHE A 291 24.43 15.41 7.83
CA PHE A 291 24.17 14.38 6.81
C PHE A 291 25.51 13.81 6.33
N TYR A 292 25.65 12.50 6.41
CA TYR A 292 26.87 11.81 6.04
C TYR A 292 26.56 10.60 5.16
N ASP A 293 27.35 10.43 4.13
CA ASP A 293 27.27 9.30 3.22
C ASP A 293 28.66 8.98 2.66
N GLU A 294 28.94 7.70 2.36
CA GLU A 294 30.24 7.30 1.80
C GLU A 294 30.43 7.80 0.36
N SER A 295 29.33 8.09 -0.35
CA SER A 295 29.32 8.58 -1.73
C SER A 295 29.24 10.11 -1.87
N ASP A 296 29.34 10.84 -0.75
CA ASP A 296 29.12 12.28 -0.62
C ASP A 296 27.68 12.72 -0.98
N ILE A 297 27.26 13.88 -0.45
CA ILE A 297 25.91 14.43 -0.67
C ILE A 297 25.86 15.21 -2.00
N GLU A 298 24.94 14.85 -2.90
CA GLU A 298 24.66 15.57 -4.15
C GLU A 298 23.84 16.84 -3.88
N GLY A 299 22.86 16.75 -2.99
CA GLY A 299 21.97 17.86 -2.66
C GLY A 299 20.88 17.48 -1.67
N TYR A 300 19.87 18.34 -1.58
CA TYR A 300 18.84 18.29 -0.55
C TYR A 300 17.47 18.61 -1.14
N TYR A 301 16.48 17.79 -0.81
CA TYR A 301 15.08 18.12 -0.99
C TYR A 301 14.59 18.89 0.24
N ILE A 302 14.03 20.07 0.00
CA ILE A 302 13.67 21.02 1.06
C ILE A 302 12.20 21.38 0.91
N TYR A 303 11.45 21.18 1.98
CA TYR A 303 10.12 21.74 2.15
C TYR A 303 10.16 22.78 3.27
N PHE A 304 9.53 23.92 3.05
CA PHE A 304 9.30 24.92 4.08
C PHE A 304 7.85 25.38 4.03
N GLY A 305 7.08 25.04 5.06
CA GLY A 305 5.64 25.27 5.09
C GLY A 305 4.98 24.73 6.37
N GLN A 306 3.67 24.82 6.48
CA GLN A 306 2.94 24.48 7.71
C GLN A 306 2.50 23.01 7.78
N ASP A 307 2.87 22.17 6.81
CA ASP A 307 2.57 20.74 6.81
C ASP A 307 3.80 19.93 7.24
N LEU A 308 3.80 19.45 8.49
CA LEU A 308 4.86 18.62 9.06
C LEU A 308 5.03 17.27 8.36
N TYR A 309 4.00 16.78 7.65
CA TYR A 309 4.03 15.49 6.97
C TYR A 309 4.30 15.61 5.47
N ALA A 310 4.54 16.83 4.98
CA ALA A 310 4.95 17.04 3.60
C ALA A 310 6.21 16.23 3.30
N ASN A 311 6.24 15.61 2.13
CA ASN A 311 7.41 14.86 1.68
C ASN A 311 8.25 15.79 0.78
N PRO A 312 9.44 16.26 1.22
CA PRO A 312 10.23 17.20 0.43
C PRO A 312 10.58 16.72 -0.97
N ALA A 313 10.66 15.39 -1.17
CA ALA A 313 10.97 14.80 -2.46
C ALA A 313 9.85 14.98 -3.51
N THR A 314 8.58 15.10 -3.07
CA THR A 314 7.42 15.30 -3.96
C THR A 314 6.82 16.68 -3.86
N ASP A 315 6.86 17.27 -2.66
CA ASP A 315 6.13 18.49 -2.30
C ASP A 315 7.08 19.70 -2.12
N GLY A 316 8.39 19.46 -2.14
CA GLY A 316 9.44 20.44 -1.90
C GLY A 316 10.23 20.84 -3.15
N LEU A 317 11.38 21.47 -2.92
CA LEU A 317 12.30 21.96 -3.94
C LEU A 317 13.70 21.40 -3.72
N TYR A 318 14.45 21.19 -4.80
CA TYR A 318 15.80 20.62 -4.75
C TYR A 318 16.90 21.70 -4.76
N TYR A 319 17.86 21.59 -3.83
CA TYR A 319 18.98 22.51 -3.67
C TYR A 319 20.30 21.74 -3.52
N THR A 320 21.40 22.30 -4.03
CA THR A 320 22.73 21.67 -3.90
C THR A 320 23.52 22.15 -2.68
N ASN A 321 23.01 23.17 -1.98
CA ASN A 321 23.67 23.76 -0.81
C ASN A 321 22.96 23.30 0.47
N ASN A 322 23.72 23.18 1.56
CA ASN A 322 23.19 22.90 2.90
C ASN A 322 22.60 24.14 3.60
N SER A 323 21.99 25.03 2.82
CA SER A 323 21.34 26.23 3.34
C SER A 323 20.13 26.63 2.49
N PHE A 324 19.18 27.33 3.12
CA PHE A 324 17.93 27.73 2.50
C PHE A 324 17.43 29.07 3.06
N SER A 325 17.17 30.03 2.17
CA SER A 325 16.45 31.27 2.52
C SER A 325 14.96 31.03 2.34
N ALA A 326 14.22 31.03 3.44
CA ALA A 326 12.77 30.93 3.40
C ALA A 326 12.11 32.28 3.09
N SER A 327 10.84 32.22 2.72
CA SER A 327 9.98 33.40 2.63
C SER A 327 8.60 33.04 3.15
N ILE A 328 8.19 33.71 4.23
CA ILE A 328 6.89 33.48 4.87
C ILE A 328 5.87 34.44 4.26
N ALA A 329 4.97 33.88 3.46
CA ALA A 329 3.90 34.63 2.79
C ALA A 329 2.51 34.35 3.38
N ASN A 330 2.36 33.31 4.21
CA ASN A 330 1.06 32.81 4.67
C ASN A 330 0.64 33.34 6.04
N GLY A 331 1.36 34.30 6.61
CA GLY A 331 1.05 34.93 7.89
C GLY A 331 1.68 34.21 9.08
N ASN A 332 1.21 34.53 10.29
CA ASN A 332 1.77 33.95 11.52
C ASN A 332 1.48 32.45 11.63
N GLY A 333 2.34 31.74 12.36
CA GLY A 333 2.15 30.35 12.76
C GLY A 333 3.42 29.52 12.68
N GLU A 334 3.27 28.23 12.96
CA GLU A 334 4.36 27.25 12.95
C GLU A 334 4.68 26.84 11.51
N TYR A 335 5.95 26.95 11.14
CA TYR A 335 6.51 26.49 9.87
C TYR A 335 7.53 25.40 10.13
N TYR A 336 7.55 24.38 9.29
CA TYR A 336 8.50 23.29 9.35
C TYR A 336 9.45 23.38 8.17
N LEU A 337 10.75 23.48 8.46
CA LEU A 337 11.78 23.18 7.48
C LEU A 337 12.01 21.67 7.53
N ILE A 338 11.66 20.95 6.47
CA ILE A 338 11.89 19.50 6.36
C ILE A 338 12.94 19.29 5.26
N VAL A 339 14.02 18.59 5.61
CA VAL A 339 15.16 18.34 4.73
C VAL A 339 15.40 16.84 4.57
N LYS A 340 15.54 16.39 3.32
CA LYS A 340 16.07 15.07 2.97
C LYS A 340 17.35 15.24 2.16
N ALA A 341 18.42 14.56 2.53
CA ALA A 341 19.63 14.54 1.73
C ALA A 341 19.52 13.51 0.60
N LYS A 342 20.12 13.84 -0.53
CA LYS A 342 20.28 12.97 -1.69
C LYS A 342 21.76 12.82 -1.99
N ASP A 343 22.24 11.60 -2.13
CA ASP A 343 23.62 11.33 -2.54
C ASP A 343 23.78 11.29 -4.07
N TYR A 344 25.01 11.16 -4.56
CA TYR A 344 25.30 11.02 -6.00
C TYR A 344 24.83 9.69 -6.60
N ASN A 345 24.33 8.80 -5.76
CA ASN A 345 23.85 7.47 -6.07
C ASN A 345 22.32 7.38 -6.13
N GLY A 346 21.62 8.47 -5.82
CA GLY A 346 20.17 8.59 -5.92
C GLY A 346 19.41 8.21 -4.66
N ASN A 347 20.08 7.77 -3.58
CA ASN A 347 19.37 7.44 -2.35
C ASN A 347 18.96 8.71 -1.63
N VAL A 348 17.81 8.62 -0.95
CA VAL A 348 17.22 9.76 -0.24
C VAL A 348 17.04 9.41 1.22
N SER A 349 17.63 10.21 2.09
CA SER A 349 17.58 10.01 3.54
C SER A 349 16.14 10.06 4.09
N SER A 350 15.98 9.62 5.34
CA SER A 350 14.81 10.02 6.13
C SER A 350 14.78 11.54 6.30
N GLY A 351 13.58 12.10 6.48
CA GLY A 351 13.42 13.54 6.68
C GLY A 351 13.82 13.96 8.08
N VAL A 352 14.63 15.01 8.18
CA VAL A 352 14.89 15.74 9.42
C VAL A 352 14.10 17.04 9.34
N TYR A 353 13.54 17.49 10.46
CA TYR A 353 12.77 18.73 10.48
C TYR A 353 13.15 19.63 11.64
N TRP A 354 12.95 20.93 11.44
CA TRP A 354 13.02 21.95 12.47
C TRP A 354 11.79 22.86 12.40
N GLU A 355 11.31 23.27 13.56
CA GLU A 355 10.11 24.11 13.72
C GLU A 355 10.50 25.58 13.91
N TYR A 356 9.95 26.43 13.06
CA TYR A 356 10.12 27.88 13.08
C TYR A 356 8.76 28.54 13.32
N ASP A 357 8.56 29.07 14.52
CA ASP A 357 7.34 29.80 14.88
C ASP A 357 7.46 31.26 14.46
N TYR A 358 6.61 31.71 13.54
CA TYR A 358 6.65 33.07 13.02
C TYR A 358 5.49 33.91 13.55
N GLU A 359 5.81 35.05 14.16
CA GLU A 359 4.86 36.08 14.58
C GLU A 359 5.27 37.46 14.05
N ALA A 360 4.51 38.02 13.12
CA ALA A 360 4.76 39.37 12.62
C ALA A 360 4.67 40.42 13.75
N GLU A 361 5.63 41.36 13.82
CA GLU A 361 5.56 42.49 14.75
C GLU A 361 4.26 43.30 14.54
N ASP A 362 3.45 43.42 15.60
CA ASP A 362 2.15 44.09 15.57
C ASP A 362 2.25 45.53 15.03
N SER A 363 1.72 45.72 13.83
CA SER A 363 1.46 47.03 13.23
C SER A 363 0.00 47.12 12.80
N THR A 364 -0.90 47.28 13.76
CA THR A 364 -2.21 47.97 13.64
C THR A 364 -3.00 47.79 12.33
N VAL A 365 -3.96 46.86 12.33
CA VAL A 365 -5.27 46.80 11.63
C VAL A 365 -5.42 47.61 10.32
N ILE A 366 -5.56 46.96 9.14
CA ILE A 366 -6.75 46.92 8.22
C ILE A 366 -6.56 45.81 7.14
N ASN A 367 -7.50 44.85 7.11
CA ASN A 367 -7.89 43.86 6.09
C ASN A 367 -6.97 43.45 4.91
N THR A 368 -6.77 42.12 4.89
CA THR A 368 -6.07 41.23 3.95
C THR A 368 -6.82 40.98 2.62
N PRO A 369 -6.20 40.22 1.69
CA PRO A 369 -6.61 38.80 1.59
C PRO A 369 -5.42 37.83 1.59
N VAL A 370 -5.29 37.08 2.69
CA VAL A 370 -4.59 35.80 2.86
C VAL A 370 -5.70 34.75 2.78
N SER A 371 -5.47 33.58 2.20
CA SER A 371 -6.45 32.49 2.25
C SER A 371 -6.41 31.81 3.63
N ASN A 372 -6.95 32.50 4.64
CA ASN A 372 -7.33 31.99 5.95
C ASN A 372 -8.45 30.95 5.80
N TYR A 373 -8.10 29.68 5.66
CA TYR A 373 -9.09 28.62 5.77
C TYR A 373 -8.98 27.95 7.13
N ASP A 374 -9.67 28.51 8.13
CA ASP A 374 -9.95 27.84 9.40
C ASP A 374 -11.22 26.98 9.22
N PRO A 375 -11.15 25.64 9.36
CA PRO A 375 -12.33 24.77 9.29
C PRO A 375 -13.28 24.98 10.48
N TYR A 376 -12.81 25.49 11.62
CA TYR A 376 -13.64 25.76 12.79
C TYR A 376 -14.37 27.09 12.70
N GLU A 377 -13.87 28.04 11.90
CA GLU A 377 -14.50 29.32 11.61
C GLU A 377 -15.79 29.13 10.80
N LEU A 378 -16.88 29.70 11.32
CA LEU A 378 -18.18 29.76 10.66
C LEU A 378 -18.68 31.20 10.72
N ASP A 379 -19.44 31.63 9.71
CA ASP A 379 -20.12 32.94 9.66
C ASP A 379 -21.24 33.11 10.71
N TYR A 380 -21.27 32.25 11.74
CA TYR A 380 -22.28 32.18 12.78
C TYR A 380 -21.62 32.06 14.15
N PRO A 381 -22.19 32.69 15.20
CA PRO A 381 -21.72 32.51 16.57
C PRO A 381 -21.72 31.03 16.95
N ILE A 382 -20.55 30.53 17.34
CA ILE A 382 -20.38 29.12 17.71
C ILE A 382 -20.92 28.91 19.13
N ALA A 383 -21.80 27.93 19.29
CA ALA A 383 -22.30 27.53 20.60
C ALA A 383 -21.13 27.06 21.46
N THR A 384 -21.07 27.53 22.71
CA THR A 384 -20.02 27.12 23.67
C THR A 384 -20.39 25.87 24.46
N LEU A 385 -21.67 25.46 24.44
CA LEU A 385 -22.19 24.29 25.15
C LEU A 385 -23.13 23.46 24.26
N PRO A 386 -23.16 22.13 24.41
CA PRO A 386 -24.00 21.28 23.56
C PRO A 386 -25.50 21.46 23.78
N GLY A 387 -26.22 21.82 22.71
CA GLY A 387 -27.68 21.98 22.69
C GLY A 387 -28.48 20.72 22.31
N ALA A 388 -29.78 20.89 22.04
CA ALA A 388 -30.66 19.78 21.63
C ALA A 388 -30.25 19.17 20.28
N LEU A 389 -29.77 19.99 19.34
CA LEU A 389 -29.29 19.53 18.04
C LEU A 389 -28.07 18.62 18.17
N ALA A 390 -27.06 19.02 18.95
CA ALA A 390 -25.88 18.23 19.23
C ALA A 390 -26.22 16.86 19.84
N LYS A 391 -27.20 16.81 20.76
CA LYS A 391 -27.69 15.55 21.36
C LYS A 391 -28.44 14.68 20.36
N ASN A 392 -29.22 15.26 19.45
CA ASN A 392 -29.93 14.51 18.42
C ASN A 392 -28.99 13.93 17.35
N LEU A 393 -27.87 14.60 17.12
CA LEU A 393 -26.83 14.20 16.16
C LEU A 393 -25.67 13.44 16.82
N SER A 394 -25.80 13.09 18.11
CA SER A 394 -24.79 12.37 18.88
C SER A 394 -24.33 11.11 18.15
N GLY A 395 -23.03 10.99 17.95
CA GLY A 395 -22.39 9.87 17.28
C GLY A 395 -22.55 9.83 15.76
N ARG A 396 -23.08 10.88 15.13
CA ARG A 396 -23.15 10.99 13.67
C ARG A 396 -21.83 11.53 13.11
N ILE A 397 -21.54 11.11 11.87
CA ILE A 397 -20.64 11.83 10.97
C ILE A 397 -21.48 12.81 10.16
N LEU A 398 -21.02 14.05 10.06
CA LEU A 398 -21.68 15.13 9.35
C LEU A 398 -20.79 15.63 8.22
N LEU A 399 -21.40 16.04 7.12
CA LEU A 399 -20.71 16.67 5.99
C LEU A 399 -21.21 18.11 5.85
N GLN A 400 -20.31 19.07 5.92
CA GLN A 400 -20.63 20.48 5.74
C GLN A 400 -20.89 20.77 4.27
N VAL A 401 -22.14 21.07 3.91
CA VAL A 401 -22.56 21.17 2.48
C VAL A 401 -22.52 22.58 1.92
N GLU A 402 -22.17 23.59 2.73
CA GLU A 402 -22.23 25.01 2.38
C GLU A 402 -20.84 25.68 2.32
N ARG A 403 -19.75 24.90 2.35
CA ARG A 403 -18.36 25.37 2.21
C ARG A 403 -17.54 24.39 1.35
N ASN A 404 -16.55 23.70 1.92
CA ASN A 404 -15.60 22.88 1.18
C ASN A 404 -15.86 21.37 1.30
N GLY A 405 -16.93 20.96 1.99
CA GLY A 405 -17.26 19.54 2.16
C GLY A 405 -16.64 18.92 3.42
N GLU A 406 -16.32 19.76 4.41
CA GLU A 406 -15.68 19.37 5.67
C GLU A 406 -16.42 18.23 6.39
N GLY A 407 -15.67 17.22 6.81
CA GLY A 407 -16.17 16.12 7.63
C GLY A 407 -16.10 16.43 9.11
N TRP A 408 -17.17 16.12 9.86
CA TRP A 408 -17.24 16.32 11.31
C TRP A 408 -17.78 15.09 12.02
N TYR A 409 -17.18 14.69 13.13
CA TYR A 409 -17.69 13.63 14.01
C TYR A 409 -18.25 14.21 15.31
N ILE A 410 -19.49 13.86 15.66
CA ILE A 410 -20.09 14.28 16.93
C ILE A 410 -19.81 13.22 18.00
N TYR A 411 -18.88 13.48 18.90
CA TYR A 411 -18.48 12.48 19.90
C TYR A 411 -19.60 12.24 20.94
N PRO A 412 -20.08 10.99 21.13
CA PRO A 412 -21.23 10.73 22.00
C PRO A 412 -21.06 11.13 23.47
N SER A 413 -19.83 11.13 23.99
CA SER A 413 -19.60 11.35 25.43
C SER A 413 -19.73 12.82 25.83
N ASN A 414 -19.42 13.76 24.93
CA ASN A 414 -19.51 15.20 25.21
C ASN A 414 -20.42 15.98 24.24
N ASN A 415 -20.90 15.35 23.16
CA ASN A 415 -21.71 15.95 22.10
C ASN A 415 -21.06 17.19 21.46
N LYS A 416 -19.72 17.23 21.42
CA LYS A 416 -18.95 18.21 20.65
C LYS A 416 -18.59 17.62 19.29
N ARG A 417 -18.38 18.50 18.31
CA ARG A 417 -17.91 18.13 16.97
C ARG A 417 -16.38 18.15 16.90
N TYR A 418 -15.82 17.17 16.20
CA TYR A 418 -14.39 17.04 15.94
C TYR A 418 -14.17 16.99 14.43
N TYR A 419 -13.16 17.67 13.94
CA TYR A 419 -12.88 17.76 12.51
C TYR A 419 -12.24 16.46 12.00
N LEU A 420 -12.72 15.92 10.87
CA LEU A 420 -12.23 14.67 10.27
C LEU A 420 -11.37 14.92 9.02
N GLY A 421 -11.07 16.18 8.70
CA GLY A 421 -10.63 16.56 7.36
C GLY A 421 -9.22 16.10 6.98
N ARG A 422 -8.26 16.07 7.91
CA ARG A 422 -6.91 15.54 7.65
C ARG A 422 -6.78 14.11 8.18
N PRO A 423 -5.94 13.26 7.57
CA PRO A 423 -5.65 11.92 8.09
C PRO A 423 -5.19 11.93 9.56
N ALA A 424 -4.40 12.93 9.96
CA ALA A 424 -3.97 13.12 11.35
C ALA A 424 -5.14 13.42 12.30
N ASP A 425 -6.05 14.35 11.95
CA ASP A 425 -7.21 14.68 12.79
C ASP A 425 -8.12 13.45 13.02
N ALA A 426 -8.34 12.68 11.96
CA ALA A 426 -9.12 11.45 12.03
C ALA A 426 -8.43 10.39 12.90
N PHE A 427 -7.09 10.29 12.82
CA PHE A 427 -6.31 9.39 13.65
C PHE A 427 -6.35 9.76 15.14
N ASP A 428 -6.18 11.04 15.48
CA ASP A 428 -6.27 11.51 16.87
C ASP A 428 -7.66 11.26 17.48
N ILE A 429 -8.72 11.46 16.69
CA ILE A 429 -10.09 11.09 17.10
C ILE A 429 -10.21 9.60 17.40
N MET A 430 -9.63 8.74 16.54
CA MET A 430 -9.65 7.29 16.77
C MET A 430 -8.87 6.93 18.03
N ARG A 431 -7.67 7.50 18.22
CA ARG A 431 -6.79 7.21 19.36
C ARG A 431 -7.38 7.68 20.69
N GLU A 432 -7.84 8.93 20.76
CA GLU A 432 -8.27 9.55 22.02
C GLU A 432 -9.73 9.25 22.38
N LEU A 433 -10.61 9.15 21.37
CA LEU A 433 -12.05 9.01 21.58
C LEU A 433 -12.57 7.59 21.28
N GLY A 434 -11.70 6.73 20.73
CA GLY A 434 -12.00 5.32 20.47
C GLY A 434 -12.22 4.53 21.75
N LEU A 435 -13.16 3.58 21.67
CA LEU A 435 -13.44 2.65 22.76
C LEU A 435 -12.80 1.29 22.44
N GLY A 436 -11.81 0.89 23.23
CA GLY A 436 -11.24 -0.45 23.11
C GLY A 436 -12.29 -1.55 23.31
N ALA A 437 -12.29 -2.55 22.43
CA ALA A 437 -13.16 -3.71 22.45
C ALA A 437 -12.39 -4.98 22.08
N THR A 438 -12.80 -6.12 22.63
CA THR A 438 -12.20 -7.42 22.29
C THR A 438 -12.56 -7.82 20.87
N HIS A 439 -11.71 -8.59 20.22
CA HIS A 439 -11.96 -9.07 18.86
C HIS A 439 -13.27 -9.86 18.79
N GLN A 440 -13.53 -10.67 19.81
CA GLN A 440 -14.77 -11.43 19.93
C GLN A 440 -16.01 -10.51 20.03
N PHE A 441 -15.92 -9.38 20.73
CA PHE A 441 -17.04 -8.44 20.82
C PHE A 441 -17.33 -7.78 19.46
N ILE A 442 -16.27 -7.41 18.72
CA ILE A 442 -16.37 -6.80 17.39
C ILE A 442 -16.96 -7.79 16.39
N SER A 443 -16.43 -9.01 16.31
CA SER A 443 -16.84 -10.02 15.32
C SER A 443 -18.20 -10.67 15.59
N SER A 444 -18.67 -10.70 16.84
CA SER A 444 -19.91 -11.40 17.21
C SER A 444 -21.21 -10.62 16.95
N HIS A 445 -21.13 -9.34 16.62
CA HIS A 445 -22.30 -8.47 16.46
C HIS A 445 -22.49 -7.99 15.04
N THR A 446 -23.57 -8.46 14.39
CA THR A 446 -24.03 -7.87 13.12
C THR A 446 -24.76 -6.53 13.35
N VAL A 447 -25.35 -6.37 14.53
CA VAL A 447 -25.89 -5.12 15.07
C VAL A 447 -25.42 -5.03 16.52
N TYR A 448 -24.69 -3.97 16.85
CA TYR A 448 -24.05 -3.81 18.15
C TYR A 448 -25.07 -3.43 19.25
N PRO A 449 -24.73 -3.67 20.53
CA PRO A 449 -25.50 -3.17 21.65
C PRO A 449 -25.64 -1.65 21.65
N ARG A 450 -26.79 -1.13 22.10
CA ARG A 450 -27.15 0.28 21.95
C ARG A 450 -26.21 1.25 22.68
N ASN A 451 -25.49 0.79 23.69
CA ASN A 451 -24.53 1.59 24.47
C ASN A 451 -23.22 1.91 23.72
N VAL A 452 -22.95 1.27 22.58
CA VAL A 452 -21.80 1.58 21.71
C VAL A 452 -22.21 2.25 20.40
N TRP A 453 -23.50 2.52 20.20
CA TRP A 453 -23.97 3.20 19.00
C TRP A 453 -23.41 4.62 18.92
N GLY A 454 -22.94 4.97 17.73
CA GLY A 454 -22.31 6.26 17.47
C GLY A 454 -20.86 6.36 17.93
N LYS A 455 -20.28 5.30 18.50
CA LYS A 455 -18.87 5.27 18.93
C LYS A 455 -17.98 4.65 17.88
N ILE A 456 -16.70 4.97 17.98
CA ILE A 456 -15.61 4.26 17.30
C ILE A 456 -15.12 3.17 18.26
N LEU A 457 -15.08 1.93 17.81
CA LEU A 457 -14.52 0.79 18.53
C LEU A 457 -13.13 0.49 17.99
N LEU A 458 -12.16 0.23 18.87
CA LEU A 458 -10.83 -0.21 18.50
C LEU A 458 -10.65 -1.67 18.90
N ASP A 459 -10.25 -2.53 17.96
CA ASP A 459 -9.88 -3.92 18.27
C ASP A 459 -8.52 -3.93 18.98
N VAL A 460 -8.53 -4.18 20.29
CA VAL A 460 -7.31 -4.16 21.10
C VAL A 460 -6.61 -5.51 21.16
N GLU A 461 -7.16 -6.55 20.53
CA GLU A 461 -6.62 -7.92 20.55
C GLU A 461 -6.03 -8.35 19.18
N GLN A 462 -6.16 -7.51 18.15
CA GLN A 462 -5.58 -7.71 16.82
C GLN A 462 -4.60 -6.57 16.46
N HIS A 463 -4.76 -5.92 15.30
CA HIS A 463 -3.83 -4.93 14.76
C HIS A 463 -4.25 -3.48 15.07
N GLY A 464 -5.22 -3.26 15.97
CA GLY A 464 -5.71 -1.92 16.31
C GLY A 464 -6.82 -1.42 15.37
N GLU A 465 -7.51 -2.33 14.69
CA GLU A 465 -8.56 -2.02 13.73
C GLU A 465 -9.67 -1.14 14.31
N ALA A 466 -10.01 -0.05 13.63
CA ALA A 466 -11.08 0.86 14.04
C ALA A 466 -12.40 0.56 13.32
N TYR A 467 -13.52 0.64 14.05
CA TYR A 467 -14.87 0.43 13.54
C TYR A 467 -15.83 1.51 14.03
N TYR A 468 -16.44 2.26 13.13
CA TYR A 468 -17.53 3.19 13.45
C TYR A 468 -18.87 2.44 13.56
N VAL A 469 -19.51 2.50 14.73
CA VAL A 469 -20.85 1.92 14.92
C VAL A 469 -21.91 2.97 14.58
N ASN A 470 -22.62 2.78 13.47
CA ASN A 470 -23.58 3.77 13.01
C ASN A 470 -24.76 3.93 14.00
N PRO A 471 -25.08 5.17 14.43
CA PRO A 471 -26.11 5.42 15.46
C PRO A 471 -27.56 5.28 14.97
N VAL A 472 -27.79 5.07 13.67
CA VAL A 472 -29.12 4.86 13.07
C VAL A 472 -29.48 3.37 13.07
N ASN A 473 -28.54 2.53 12.62
CA ASN A 473 -28.79 1.12 12.34
C ASN A 473 -28.01 0.16 13.25
N GLY A 474 -27.08 0.66 14.05
CA GLY A 474 -26.26 -0.12 14.98
C GLY A 474 -25.22 -1.03 14.32
N LYS A 475 -24.99 -0.92 13.01
CA LYS A 475 -23.97 -1.71 12.31
C LYS A 475 -22.59 -1.08 12.47
N GLY A 476 -21.57 -1.91 12.62
CA GLY A 476 -20.17 -1.48 12.58
C GLY A 476 -19.65 -1.36 11.16
N TYR A 477 -18.84 -0.34 10.91
CA TYR A 477 -18.21 -0.07 9.62
C TYR A 477 -16.71 0.13 9.83
N TYR A 478 -15.91 -0.65 9.13
CA TYR A 478 -14.45 -0.65 9.26
C TYR A 478 -13.82 0.67 8.75
N LEU A 479 -12.89 1.23 9.52
CA LEU A 479 -12.22 2.53 9.27
C LEU A 479 -10.73 2.39 8.90
N GLY A 480 -10.19 1.17 8.80
CA GLY A 480 -8.73 0.97 8.80
C GLY A 480 -7.96 1.33 7.53
N ARG A 481 -8.62 1.78 6.44
CA ARG A 481 -7.95 2.34 5.26
C ARG A 481 -8.55 3.70 4.90
N PRO A 482 -7.78 4.63 4.31
CA PRO A 482 -8.29 5.94 3.88
C PRO A 482 -9.54 5.84 2.99
N ASP A 483 -9.56 4.89 2.05
CA ASP A 483 -10.72 4.65 1.17
C ASP A 483 -11.98 4.16 1.92
N ASP A 484 -11.80 3.37 2.97
CA ASP A 484 -12.91 2.86 3.77
C ASP A 484 -13.53 3.97 4.61
N ALA A 485 -12.69 4.84 5.21
CA ALA A 485 -13.13 6.03 5.92
C ALA A 485 -13.85 7.02 4.98
N PHE A 486 -13.32 7.24 3.77
CA PHE A 486 -13.94 8.11 2.76
C PHE A 486 -15.29 7.57 2.29
N ARG A 487 -15.42 6.25 2.06
CA ARG A 487 -16.68 5.60 1.72
C ARG A 487 -17.74 5.79 2.82
N ILE A 488 -17.35 5.62 4.08
CA ILE A 488 -18.22 5.83 5.25
C ILE A 488 -18.71 7.27 5.32
N MET A 489 -17.82 8.25 5.14
CA MET A 489 -18.19 9.66 5.10
C MET A 489 -19.20 9.94 3.99
N ARG A 490 -18.97 9.41 2.78
CA ARG A 490 -19.85 9.61 1.62
C ARG A 490 -21.23 8.94 1.77
N GLU A 491 -21.28 7.72 2.30
CA GLU A 491 -22.51 6.91 2.34
C GLU A 491 -23.35 7.12 3.61
N LEU A 492 -22.69 7.41 4.73
CA LEU A 492 -23.33 7.52 6.05
C LEU A 492 -23.31 8.93 6.62
N GLY A 493 -22.51 9.83 6.03
CA GLY A 493 -22.44 11.24 6.40
C GLY A 493 -23.77 11.94 6.19
N LEU A 494 -24.21 12.70 7.21
CA LEU A 494 -25.41 13.52 7.10
C LEU A 494 -25.01 14.95 6.73
N GLY A 495 -25.56 15.46 5.63
CA GLY A 495 -25.36 16.87 5.24
C GLY A 495 -25.84 17.84 6.33
N ILE A 496 -25.05 18.85 6.63
CA ILE A 496 -25.37 19.91 7.59
C ILE A 496 -24.99 21.30 7.05
N SER A 497 -25.88 22.27 7.25
CA SER A 497 -25.66 23.69 6.94
C SER A 497 -24.74 24.35 7.98
N ASN A 498 -23.99 25.39 7.60
CA ASN A 498 -23.09 26.15 8.48
C ASN A 498 -23.81 26.69 9.72
N GLN A 499 -25.06 27.16 9.57
CA GLN A 499 -25.88 27.67 10.68
C GLN A 499 -26.19 26.57 11.73
N ASN A 500 -26.56 25.38 11.27
CA ASN A 500 -26.85 24.24 12.15
C ASN A 500 -25.57 23.66 12.76
N LEU A 501 -24.48 23.64 11.99
CA LEU A 501 -23.18 23.22 12.47
C LEU A 501 -22.72 24.11 13.63
N ALA A 502 -22.84 25.44 13.51
CA ALA A 502 -22.50 26.42 14.55
C ALA A 502 -23.23 26.21 15.89
N ASN A 503 -24.42 25.60 15.88
CA ASN A 503 -25.16 25.24 17.10
C ASN A 503 -24.59 24.00 17.82
N ILE A 504 -23.51 23.40 17.29
CA ILE A 504 -22.79 22.28 17.87
C ILE A 504 -21.38 22.78 18.23
N PRO A 505 -21.01 22.87 19.51
CA PRO A 505 -19.66 23.26 19.93
C PRO A 505 -18.63 22.29 19.34
N PHE A 506 -17.46 22.81 18.97
CA PHE A 506 -16.31 21.97 18.64
C PHE A 506 -15.43 21.75 19.87
N ASP A 507 -14.59 20.71 19.81
CA ASP A 507 -13.42 20.58 20.67
C ASP A 507 -12.20 20.33 19.79
N ILE A 508 -11.04 20.70 20.30
CA ILE A 508 -9.75 20.34 19.71
C ILE A 508 -9.11 19.35 20.69
N LEU A 509 -8.62 18.22 20.17
CA LEU A 509 -7.85 17.30 20.98
C LEU A 509 -6.48 17.93 21.21
N THR A 510 -6.22 18.38 22.44
CA THR A 510 -4.88 18.77 22.86
C THR A 510 -4.11 17.49 23.14
N ILE A 511 -3.12 17.18 22.30
CA ILE A 511 -2.20 16.05 22.47
C ILE A 511 -1.22 16.36 23.60
#